data_AF-A0A2N3V8K7-F1
#
_entry.id   AF-A0A2N3V8K7-F1
#
_cell.length_a   1.000
_cell.length_b   1.000
_cell.length_c   1.000
_cell.angle_alpha   90.00
_cell.angle_beta   90.00
_cell.angle_gamma   90.00
#
_symmetry.space_group_name_H-M   'P 1'
#
loop_
_entity.id
_entity.type
_entity.pdbx_description
1 polymer ?
#
loop_
_entity_poly.entity_id
_entity_poly.type
_entity_poly.pdbx_seq_one_letter_code
_entity_poly.pdbx_strand_id
1 'polypeptide(L)'
;MLRNFIYVPNTDAVRRTRSRVVLSALSIPVTLALFGCNASVSFGGPDYEALEKDITTELDNAYASMSRKVSSVKCPRLADDPKAGDTFVCVADLAGNDVRVDVKVEDDEGAVKFTTRDIVFDLAATANGLSSDVASQVGFPVTVDCGQGLKIVEVGSTFTCSALDAQGDSATIEVTARNAGDSDWRLVD
;
A
#
# COMPACT_ATOMS: atom_id res chain seq x y z
N MET A 1 67.98 -40.58 -14.89
CA MET A 1 67.35 -41.04 -16.14
C MET A 1 65.84 -41.04 -15.95
N LEU A 2 65.18 -40.14 -16.69
CA LEU A 2 63.78 -40.07 -17.15
C LEU A 2 62.62 -40.45 -16.20
N ARG A 3 61.98 -39.39 -15.69
CA ARG A 3 60.57 -39.29 -15.29
C ARG A 3 59.68 -39.14 -16.54
N ASN A 4 58.47 -39.73 -16.52
CA ASN A 4 57.28 -39.43 -17.33
C ASN A 4 56.16 -40.42 -16.89
N PHE A 5 54.86 -40.15 -16.86
CA PHE A 5 54.01 -38.99 -17.16
C PHE A 5 52.73 -39.11 -16.30
N ILE A 6 52.09 -37.97 -16.07
CA ILE A 6 50.83 -37.74 -15.36
C ILE A 6 49.63 -38.28 -16.16
N TYR A 7 48.61 -38.83 -15.49
CA TYR A 7 47.21 -38.62 -15.88
C TYR A 7 46.27 -38.73 -14.67
N VAL A 8 45.64 -37.61 -14.33
CA VAL A 8 44.52 -37.50 -13.36
C VAL A 8 43.27 -37.21 -14.19
N PRO A 9 42.27 -38.11 -14.24
CA PRO A 9 40.96 -37.74 -14.75
C PRO A 9 40.14 -37.02 -13.68
N ASN A 10 39.34 -36.09 -14.18
CA ASN A 10 38.75 -34.93 -13.54
C ASN A 10 37.29 -35.20 -13.14
N THR A 11 36.84 -34.51 -12.08
CA THR A 11 35.48 -33.96 -11.88
C THR A 11 34.27 -34.86 -12.17
N ASP A 12 33.73 -35.47 -11.11
CA ASP A 12 32.30 -35.80 -11.07
C ASP A 12 31.48 -34.56 -10.70
N ALA A 13 30.66 -34.15 -11.66
CA ALA A 13 29.74 -33.04 -11.57
C ALA A 13 28.67 -33.30 -10.51
N VAL A 14 28.65 -32.46 -9.46
CA VAL A 14 27.49 -32.31 -8.57
C VAL A 14 26.35 -31.74 -9.42
N ARG A 15 25.48 -32.64 -9.88
CA ARG A 15 24.25 -32.34 -10.59
C ARG A 15 23.30 -31.64 -9.60
N ARG A 16 23.42 -30.31 -9.47
CA ARG A 16 22.41 -29.49 -8.80
C ARG A 16 21.13 -29.55 -9.62
N THR A 17 20.28 -30.52 -9.31
CA THR A 17 18.90 -30.57 -9.74
C THR A 17 18.24 -29.30 -9.22
N ARG A 18 18.07 -28.29 -10.10
CA ARG A 18 17.25 -27.12 -9.84
C ARG A 18 15.80 -27.60 -9.69
N SER A 19 15.43 -28.00 -8.48
CA SER A 19 14.02 -28.12 -8.10
C SER A 19 13.42 -26.73 -8.25
N ARG A 20 12.59 -26.57 -9.28
CA ARG A 20 11.68 -25.43 -9.38
C ARG A 20 10.69 -25.58 -8.22
N VAL A 21 10.98 -24.93 -7.11
CA VAL A 21 10.00 -24.74 -6.04
C VAL A 21 8.94 -23.83 -6.65
N VAL A 22 7.79 -24.41 -7.01
CA VAL A 22 6.60 -23.65 -7.35
C VAL A 22 6.11 -23.09 -6.02
N LEU A 23 6.55 -21.86 -5.68
CA LEU A 23 6.00 -21.12 -4.56
C LEU A 23 4.53 -20.83 -4.88
N SER A 24 3.64 -21.57 -4.25
CA SER A 24 2.22 -21.25 -4.19
C SER A 24 2.08 -19.89 -3.52
N ALA A 25 1.57 -18.90 -4.25
CA ALA A 25 1.32 -17.55 -3.76
C ALA A 25 0.27 -17.58 -2.64
N LEU A 26 0.71 -17.64 -1.38
CA LEU A 26 -0.12 -17.37 -0.21
C LEU A 26 -0.15 -15.85 -0.01
N SER A 27 -1.23 -15.20 -0.44
CA SER A 27 -1.53 -13.81 -0.10
C SER A 27 -1.99 -13.76 1.36
N ILE A 28 -1.14 -13.26 2.26
CA ILE A 28 -1.48 -13.05 3.67
C ILE A 28 -1.90 -11.59 3.83
N PRO A 29 -3.11 -11.30 4.34
CA PRO A 29 -3.53 -9.93 4.59
C PRO A 29 -2.72 -9.38 5.76
N VAL A 30 -1.94 -8.34 5.48
CA VAL A 30 -1.17 -7.61 6.49
C VAL A 30 -1.84 -6.26 6.73
N THR A 31 -2.29 -6.05 7.96
CA THR A 31 -2.97 -4.83 8.41
C THR A 31 -1.96 -3.73 8.73
N LEU A 32 -1.21 -3.26 7.73
CA LEU A 32 -0.26 -2.14 7.85
C LEU A 32 -0.71 -0.89 7.10
N ALA A 33 -1.76 -0.99 6.29
CA ALA A 33 -2.33 0.15 5.60
C ALA A 33 -3.40 0.82 6.47
N LEU A 34 -3.54 2.14 6.33
CA LEU A 34 -4.66 2.83 6.95
C LEU A 34 -5.88 2.80 6.06
N PHE A 35 -7.01 2.58 6.73
CA PHE A 35 -8.33 2.43 6.17
C PHE A 35 -8.62 3.48 5.10
N GLY A 36 -9.18 3.04 3.98
CA GLY A 36 -9.92 3.97 3.16
C GLY A 36 -11.16 4.41 3.94
N CYS A 37 -11.25 5.69 4.28
CA CYS A 37 -12.39 6.23 5.02
C CYS A 37 -13.65 6.01 4.19
N ASN A 38 -14.69 5.45 4.81
CA ASN A 38 -16.02 5.31 4.22
C ASN A 38 -17.01 5.93 5.20
N ALA A 39 -17.51 7.12 4.89
CA ALA A 39 -18.46 7.82 5.75
C ALA A 39 -19.61 8.39 4.93
N SER A 40 -20.73 8.61 5.61
CA SER A 40 -21.95 9.21 5.05
C SER A 40 -22.35 10.40 5.91
N VAL A 41 -22.54 11.56 5.29
CA VAL A 41 -22.95 12.80 5.96
C VAL A 41 -24.05 13.48 5.15
N SER A 42 -24.92 14.21 5.83
CA SER A 42 -25.98 15.02 5.19
C SER A 42 -25.68 16.49 5.45
N PHE A 43 -25.49 17.25 4.37
CA PHE A 43 -25.32 18.69 4.41
C PHE A 43 -26.42 19.25 3.50
N GLY A 44 -27.39 19.96 4.08
CA GLY A 44 -28.63 20.34 3.38
C GLY A 44 -28.45 21.42 2.29
N GLY A 45 -27.82 21.07 1.17
CA GLY A 45 -27.50 21.95 0.04
C GLY A 45 -26.00 21.91 -0.31
N PRO A 46 -25.47 22.76 -1.20
CA PRO A 46 -24.07 22.73 -1.66
C PRO A 46 -23.11 23.36 -0.63
N ASP A 47 -23.23 23.02 0.67
CA ASP A 47 -22.28 23.45 1.70
C ASP A 47 -20.97 22.66 1.57
N TYR A 48 -20.19 23.03 0.56
CA TYR A 48 -18.89 22.44 0.30
C TYR A 48 -17.90 22.67 1.45
N GLU A 49 -18.08 23.70 2.27
CA GLU A 49 -17.21 23.94 3.43
C GLU A 49 -17.50 22.92 4.54
N ALA A 50 -18.77 22.62 4.80
CA ALA A 50 -19.16 21.54 5.71
C ALA A 50 -18.65 20.19 5.21
N LEU A 51 -18.84 19.87 3.93
CA LEU A 51 -18.32 18.62 3.34
C LEU A 51 -16.79 18.50 3.46
N GLU A 52 -16.04 19.56 3.11
CA GLU A 52 -14.59 19.57 3.22
C GLU A 52 -14.12 19.38 4.67
N LYS A 53 -14.83 19.99 5.63
CA LYS A 53 -14.56 19.84 7.07
C LYS A 53 -14.83 18.42 7.58
N ASP A 54 -15.91 17.80 7.14
CA ASP A 54 -16.26 16.44 7.53
C ASP A 54 -15.26 15.44 6.97
N ILE A 55 -14.91 15.55 5.69
CA ILE A 55 -13.83 14.75 5.08
C ILE A 55 -12.51 14.95 5.84
N THR A 56 -12.16 16.20 6.16
CA THR A 56 -10.94 16.49 6.95
C THR A 56 -10.96 15.77 8.29
N THR A 57 -12.10 15.80 9.01
CA THR A 57 -12.25 15.18 10.32
C THR A 57 -12.10 13.66 10.25
N GLU A 58 -12.75 13.02 9.28
CA GLU A 58 -12.66 11.57 9.08
C GLU A 58 -11.25 11.12 8.70
N LEU A 59 -10.57 11.87 7.81
CA LEU A 59 -9.20 11.56 7.43
C LEU A 59 -8.21 11.79 8.58
N ASP A 60 -8.39 12.85 9.37
CA ASP A 60 -7.57 13.11 10.57
C ASP A 60 -7.67 11.96 11.58
N ASN A 61 -8.88 11.42 11.78
CA ASN A 61 -9.11 10.27 12.65
C ASN A 61 -8.43 9.01 12.09
N ALA A 62 -8.56 8.75 10.79
CA ALA A 62 -7.93 7.60 10.16
C ALA A 62 -6.41 7.65 10.18
N TYR A 63 -5.81 8.85 10.04
CA TYR A 63 -4.35 9.03 10.02
C TYR A 63 -3.73 9.33 11.38
N ALA A 64 -4.52 9.33 12.45
CA ALA A 64 -4.06 9.59 13.82
C ALA A 64 -2.97 8.60 14.26
N SER A 65 -3.05 7.33 13.86
CA SER A 65 -2.05 6.29 14.21
C SER A 65 -0.67 6.55 13.59
N MET A 66 -0.58 7.25 12.46
CA MET A 66 0.68 7.73 11.87
C MET A 66 1.14 9.07 12.46
N SER A 67 0.39 9.64 13.42
CA SER A 67 0.61 11.02 13.89
C SER A 67 0.62 12.03 12.73
N ARG A 68 -0.28 11.84 11.76
CA ARG A 68 -0.46 12.73 10.60
C ARG A 68 -1.85 13.34 10.62
N LYS A 69 -1.95 14.53 10.01
CA LYS A 69 -3.18 15.29 9.85
C LYS A 69 -3.26 15.84 8.44
N VAL A 70 -4.47 15.92 7.91
CA VAL A 70 -4.76 16.56 6.64
C VAL A 70 -4.68 18.08 6.83
N SER A 71 -3.95 18.76 5.95
CA SER A 71 -3.79 20.22 6.04
C SER A 71 -4.96 20.96 5.41
N SER A 72 -5.55 20.39 4.35
CA SER A 72 -6.72 20.93 3.67
C SER A 72 -7.42 19.87 2.83
N VAL A 73 -8.71 20.06 2.59
CA VAL A 73 -9.49 19.32 1.59
C VAL A 73 -10.07 20.32 0.61
N LYS A 74 -10.03 20.00 -0.68
CA LYS A 74 -10.59 20.81 -1.76
C LYS A 74 -11.49 19.97 -2.64
N CYS A 75 -12.78 20.29 -2.63
CA CYS A 75 -13.76 19.71 -3.52
C CYS A 75 -13.99 20.63 -4.72
N PRO A 76 -14.16 20.09 -5.94
CA PRO A 76 -14.50 20.90 -7.10
C PRO A 76 -15.84 21.60 -6.85
N ARG A 77 -15.88 22.91 -7.12
CA ARG A 77 -17.13 23.68 -7.10
C ARG A 77 -17.82 23.46 -8.43
N LEU A 78 -18.87 22.65 -8.43
CA LEU A 78 -19.64 22.34 -9.63
C LEU A 78 -20.48 23.56 -10.04
N ALA A 79 -20.69 23.73 -11.34
CA ALA A 79 -21.43 24.87 -11.89
C ALA A 79 -22.94 24.80 -11.59
N ASP A 80 -23.46 23.57 -11.50
CA ASP A 80 -24.83 23.27 -11.11
C ASP A 80 -24.81 22.55 -9.75
N ASP A 81 -25.93 22.63 -9.02
CA ASP A 81 -26.11 21.85 -7.79
C ASP A 81 -26.09 20.35 -8.14
N PRO A 82 -25.23 19.55 -7.46
CA PRO A 82 -25.13 18.14 -7.75
C PRO A 82 -26.41 17.40 -7.35
N LYS A 83 -26.80 16.44 -8.18
CA LYS A 83 -28.04 15.66 -8.05
C LYS A 83 -27.74 14.29 -7.47
N ALA A 84 -28.78 13.62 -6.97
CA ALA A 84 -28.67 12.23 -6.56
C ALA A 84 -28.02 11.36 -7.66
N GLY A 85 -26.97 10.63 -7.29
CA GLY A 85 -26.18 9.80 -8.19
C GLY A 85 -24.96 10.48 -8.81
N ASP A 86 -24.82 11.81 -8.71
CA ASP A 86 -23.62 12.51 -9.17
C ASP A 86 -22.40 12.13 -8.33
N THR A 87 -21.24 12.12 -8.99
CA THR A 87 -19.96 11.81 -8.35
C THR A 87 -18.92 12.85 -8.71
N PHE A 88 -18.10 13.22 -7.73
CA PHE A 88 -16.95 14.09 -7.92
C PHE A 88 -15.80 13.69 -6.99
N VAL A 89 -14.61 14.22 -7.26
CA VAL A 89 -13.39 13.86 -6.51
C VAL A 89 -12.88 15.06 -5.75
N CYS A 90 -12.84 14.98 -4.42
CA CYS A 90 -12.13 15.94 -3.59
C CYS A 90 -10.66 15.52 -3.45
N VAL A 91 -9.78 16.51 -3.24
CA VAL A 91 -8.35 16.29 -3.01
C VAL A 91 -8.01 16.75 -1.61
N ALA A 92 -7.46 15.85 -0.81
CA ALA A 92 -6.96 16.13 0.54
C ALA A 92 -5.42 16.24 0.50
N ASP A 93 -4.87 17.31 1.06
CA ASP A 93 -3.42 17.45 1.24
C ASP A 93 -2.98 16.79 2.55
N LEU A 94 -2.15 15.76 2.43
CA LEU A 94 -1.53 15.06 3.54
C LEU A 94 -0.01 15.26 3.49
N ALA A 95 0.46 16.26 4.23
CA ALA A 95 1.88 16.61 4.29
C ALA A 95 2.51 16.86 2.90
N GLY A 96 1.80 17.58 2.03
CA GLY A 96 2.25 17.86 0.66
C GLY A 96 1.97 16.76 -0.35
N ASN A 97 1.21 15.72 0.01
CA ASN A 97 0.79 14.65 -0.90
C ASN A 97 -0.72 14.70 -1.09
N ASP A 98 -1.16 14.57 -2.33
CA ASP A 98 -2.57 14.54 -2.68
C ASP A 98 -3.17 13.15 -2.41
N VAL A 99 -4.24 13.11 -1.62
CA VAL A 99 -5.09 11.94 -1.40
C VAL A 99 -6.45 12.19 -2.04
N ARG A 100 -6.83 11.37 -3.02
CA ARG A 100 -8.11 11.50 -3.73
C ARG A 100 -9.24 10.86 -2.93
N VAL A 101 -10.34 11.58 -2.81
CA VAL A 101 -11.56 11.15 -2.12
C VAL A 101 -12.72 11.20 -3.10
N ASP A 102 -13.30 10.05 -3.40
CA ASP A 102 -14.49 9.91 -4.22
C ASP A 102 -15.71 10.27 -3.38
N VAL A 103 -16.49 11.24 -3.84
CA VAL A 103 -17.77 11.64 -3.23
C VAL A 103 -18.90 11.27 -4.18
N LYS A 104 -19.94 10.67 -3.62
CA LYS A 104 -21.19 10.31 -4.29
C LYS A 104 -22.37 10.96 -3.58
N VAL A 105 -23.20 11.67 -4.32
CA VAL A 105 -24.47 12.19 -3.81
C VAL A 105 -25.49 11.06 -3.77
N GLU A 106 -26.03 10.80 -2.59
CA GLU A 106 -26.94 9.69 -2.33
C GLU A 106 -28.41 10.09 -2.58
N ASP A 107 -28.78 11.35 -2.30
CA ASP A 107 -30.13 11.87 -2.50
C ASP A 107 -30.15 13.37 -2.85
N ASP A 108 -31.34 13.86 -3.23
CA ASP A 108 -31.56 15.27 -3.58
C ASP A 108 -31.65 16.18 -2.34
N GLU A 109 -31.54 15.61 -1.13
CA GLU A 109 -31.52 16.33 0.15
C GLU A 109 -30.09 16.70 0.56
N GLY A 110 -29.08 16.26 -0.21
CA GLY A 110 -27.67 16.56 0.02
C GLY A 110 -26.96 15.53 0.90
N ALA A 111 -27.53 14.34 1.09
CA ALA A 111 -26.75 13.24 1.66
C ALA A 111 -25.67 12.82 0.68
N VAL A 112 -24.45 12.65 1.20
CA VAL A 112 -23.34 12.09 0.42
C VAL A 112 -22.69 10.94 1.15
N LYS A 113 -22.09 10.07 0.34
CA LYS A 113 -21.12 9.09 0.78
C LYS A 113 -19.76 9.47 0.21
N PHE A 114 -18.71 9.37 1.00
CA PHE A 114 -17.36 9.52 0.50
C PHE A 114 -16.46 8.35 0.86
N THR A 115 -15.54 8.04 -0.06
CA THR A 115 -14.59 6.94 0.02
C THR A 115 -13.22 7.40 -0.47
N THR A 116 -12.12 7.07 0.22
CA THR A 116 -10.80 7.36 -0.34
C THR A 116 -10.51 6.44 -1.53
N ARG A 117 -10.07 7.02 -2.64
CA ARG A 117 -9.57 6.27 -3.79
C ARG A 117 -8.14 5.78 -3.57
N ASP A 118 -7.41 6.52 -2.76
CA ASP A 118 -6.02 6.27 -2.42
C ASP A 118 -5.88 5.66 -1.02
N ILE A 119 -4.83 4.84 -0.86
CA ILE A 119 -4.34 4.29 0.40
C ILE A 119 -2.99 4.94 0.72
N VAL A 120 -2.84 5.33 1.98
CA VAL A 120 -1.61 5.96 2.48
C VAL A 120 -0.79 4.93 3.25
N PHE A 121 0.47 4.77 2.86
CA PHE A 121 1.45 3.93 3.54
C PHE A 121 2.50 4.81 4.22
N ASP A 122 2.72 4.60 5.52
CA ASP A 122 3.99 4.98 6.14
C ASP A 122 5.02 3.91 5.77
N LEU A 123 6.01 4.27 4.95
CA LEU A 123 6.94 3.30 4.37
C LEU A 123 7.86 2.67 5.42
N ALA A 124 8.17 3.37 6.51
CA ALA A 124 8.98 2.81 7.59
C ALA A 124 8.16 1.81 8.42
N ALA A 125 6.91 2.16 8.77
CA ALA A 125 6.01 1.23 9.46
C ALA A 125 5.72 -0.01 8.59
N THR A 126 5.48 0.18 7.29
CA THR A 126 5.24 -0.89 6.32
C THR A 126 6.44 -1.83 6.24
N ALA A 127 7.66 -1.29 6.10
CA ALA A 127 8.89 -2.08 6.06
C ALA A 127 9.10 -2.91 7.35
N ASN A 128 8.84 -2.32 8.52
CA ASN A 128 8.97 -3.01 9.80
C ASN A 128 7.99 -4.19 9.92
N GLY A 129 6.73 -3.99 9.57
CA GLY A 129 5.73 -5.06 9.61
C GLY A 129 6.02 -6.17 8.59
N LEU A 130 6.35 -5.80 7.34
CA LEU A 130 6.75 -6.76 6.32
C LEU A 130 8.00 -7.56 6.72
N SER A 131 8.98 -6.94 7.38
CA SER A 131 10.16 -7.66 7.88
C SER A 131 9.76 -8.78 8.85
N SER A 132 8.82 -8.51 9.76
CA SER A 132 8.30 -9.50 10.70
C SER A 132 7.52 -10.62 9.99
N ASP A 133 6.67 -10.27 9.05
CA ASP A 133 5.80 -11.22 8.37
C ASP A 133 6.59 -12.13 7.42
N VAL A 134 7.50 -11.54 6.63
CA VAL A 134 8.38 -12.28 5.73
C VAL A 134 9.29 -13.19 6.54
N ALA A 135 9.92 -12.70 7.62
CA ALA A 135 10.77 -13.53 8.47
C ALA A 135 10.03 -14.74 9.06
N SER A 136 8.76 -14.54 9.46
CA SER A 136 7.89 -15.60 9.94
C SER A 136 7.56 -16.63 8.84
N GLN A 137 7.43 -16.18 7.58
CA GLN A 137 7.17 -17.05 6.45
C GLN A 137 8.39 -17.85 5.99
N VAL A 138 9.56 -17.21 5.90
CA VAL A 138 10.78 -17.85 5.36
C VAL A 138 11.60 -18.59 6.43
N GLY A 139 11.32 -18.34 7.71
CA GLY A 139 11.95 -19.03 8.85
C GLY A 139 13.32 -18.48 9.24
N PHE A 140 13.70 -17.32 8.73
CA PHE A 140 14.93 -16.62 9.10
C PHE A 140 14.73 -15.09 9.05
N PRO A 141 15.53 -14.30 9.79
CA PRO A 141 15.39 -12.85 9.80
C PRO A 141 15.68 -12.24 8.43
N VAL A 142 14.85 -11.27 8.05
CA VAL A 142 15.06 -10.42 6.87
C VAL A 142 14.93 -8.95 7.26
N THR A 143 15.58 -8.08 6.49
CA THR A 143 15.40 -6.63 6.57
C THR A 143 14.69 -6.16 5.31
N VAL A 144 13.51 -5.57 5.45
CA VAL A 144 12.76 -4.98 4.33
C VAL A 144 13.02 -3.48 4.25
N ASP A 145 13.19 -2.97 3.03
CA ASP A 145 13.27 -1.55 2.69
C ASP A 145 12.18 -1.19 1.67
N CYS A 146 11.25 -0.35 2.10
CA CYS A 146 10.18 0.19 1.26
C CYS A 146 10.43 1.66 0.86
N GLY A 147 11.57 2.24 1.23
CA GLY A 147 11.85 3.67 1.14
C GLY A 147 11.47 4.44 2.41
N GLN A 148 11.27 5.75 2.27
CA GLN A 148 11.06 6.68 3.38
C GLN A 148 9.87 7.59 3.13
N GLY A 149 9.22 8.04 4.21
CA GLY A 149 8.09 8.96 4.14
C GLY A 149 6.76 8.28 3.84
N LEU A 150 5.81 9.07 3.31
CA LEU A 150 4.50 8.58 2.92
C LEU A 150 4.51 8.16 1.46
N LYS A 151 3.75 7.11 1.15
CA LYS A 151 3.43 6.73 -0.22
C LYS A 151 1.92 6.65 -0.41
N ILE A 152 1.44 7.32 -1.44
CA ILE A 152 0.03 7.31 -1.83
C ILE A 152 -0.13 6.33 -2.99
N VAL A 153 -1.00 5.34 -2.83
CA VAL A 153 -1.21 4.28 -3.82
C VAL A 153 -2.70 4.09 -4.03
N GLU A 154 -3.15 4.18 -5.28
CA GLU A 154 -4.54 3.92 -5.64
C GLU A 154 -4.93 2.48 -5.27
N VAL A 155 -6.14 2.30 -4.74
CA VAL A 155 -6.67 0.97 -4.43
C VAL A 155 -6.58 0.04 -5.65
N GLY A 156 -6.06 -1.16 -5.45
CA GLY A 156 -5.82 -2.16 -6.49
C GLY A 156 -4.49 -2.02 -7.22
N SER A 157 -3.77 -0.91 -7.04
CA SER A 157 -2.41 -0.75 -7.56
C SER A 157 -1.36 -1.35 -6.61
N THR A 158 -0.14 -1.51 -7.13
CA THR A 158 0.98 -2.11 -6.38
C THR A 158 2.17 -1.18 -6.29
N PHE A 159 3.04 -1.46 -5.31
CA PHE A 159 4.40 -0.95 -5.25
C PHE A 159 5.34 -2.01 -4.71
N THR A 160 6.66 -1.76 -4.80
CA THR A 160 7.66 -2.74 -4.40
C THR A 160 8.50 -2.28 -3.21
N CYS A 161 8.93 -3.26 -2.42
CA CYS A 161 9.96 -3.14 -1.40
C CYS A 161 11.07 -4.17 -1.67
N SER A 162 12.28 -3.93 -1.19
CA SER A 162 13.38 -4.89 -1.23
C SER A 162 13.47 -5.62 0.10
N ALA A 163 13.67 -6.94 0.10
CA ALA A 163 14.02 -7.72 1.28
C ALA A 163 15.47 -8.20 1.18
N LEU A 164 16.24 -8.12 2.26
CA LEU A 164 17.61 -8.63 2.35
C LEU A 164 17.73 -9.62 3.50
N ASP A 165 18.45 -10.72 3.28
CA ASP A 165 18.87 -11.63 4.34
C ASP A 165 20.22 -11.25 4.96
N ALA A 166 20.70 -12.04 5.91
CA ALA A 166 21.97 -11.77 6.61
C ALA A 166 23.21 -12.02 5.72
N GLN A 167 23.05 -12.70 4.59
CA GLN A 167 24.08 -13.03 3.61
C GLN A 167 24.17 -11.97 2.52
N GLY A 168 23.20 -11.06 2.46
CA GLY A 168 23.09 -10.01 1.46
C GLY A 168 22.35 -10.45 0.20
N ASP A 169 21.72 -11.62 0.21
CA ASP A 169 20.82 -12.03 -0.87
C ASP A 169 19.54 -11.19 -0.80
N SER A 170 19.05 -10.75 -1.97
CA SER A 170 17.91 -9.84 -2.08
C SER A 170 16.75 -10.48 -2.83
N ALA A 171 15.53 -10.18 -2.37
CA ALA A 171 14.28 -10.54 -3.01
C ALA A 171 13.36 -9.32 -3.12
N THR A 172 12.48 -9.32 -4.12
CA THR A 172 11.49 -8.25 -4.30
C THR A 172 10.17 -8.63 -3.63
N ILE A 173 9.63 -7.73 -2.82
CA ILE A 173 8.27 -7.81 -2.29
C ILE A 173 7.38 -6.87 -3.10
N GLU A 174 6.28 -7.38 -3.63
CA GLU A 174 5.21 -6.56 -4.19
C GLU A 174 4.09 -6.40 -3.15
N VAL A 175 3.73 -5.16 -2.86
CA VAL A 175 2.66 -4.76 -1.94
C VAL A 175 1.49 -4.22 -2.75
N THR A 176 0.28 -4.72 -2.51
CA THR A 176 -0.96 -4.30 -3.16
C THR A 176 -1.81 -3.48 -2.20
N ALA A 177 -2.24 -2.30 -2.64
CA ALA A 177 -3.18 -1.48 -1.88
C ALA A 177 -4.59 -2.08 -1.93
N ARG A 178 -5.19 -2.37 -0.77
CA ARG A 178 -6.61 -2.77 -0.67
C ARG A 178 -7.39 -1.78 0.19
N ASN A 179 -8.70 -1.77 -0.02
CA ASN A 179 -9.63 -1.12 0.88
C ASN A 179 -9.64 -1.82 2.25
N ALA A 180 -10.10 -1.12 3.28
CA ALA A 180 -10.16 -1.57 4.67
C ALA A 180 -8.81 -1.71 5.42
N GLY A 181 -7.72 -1.12 4.91
CA GLY A 181 -6.42 -1.13 5.61
C GLY A 181 -5.67 -2.46 5.50
N ASP A 182 -6.20 -3.39 4.70
CA ASP A 182 -5.48 -4.58 4.30
C ASP A 182 -4.49 -4.20 3.19
N SER A 183 -3.27 -4.71 3.31
CA SER A 183 -2.34 -4.78 2.21
C SER A 183 -2.00 -6.24 1.99
N ASP A 184 -2.11 -6.69 0.74
CA ASP A 184 -1.64 -8.02 0.36
C ASP A 184 -0.20 -7.86 -0.13
N TRP A 185 0.70 -8.72 0.33
CA TRP A 185 2.05 -8.76 -0.22
C TRP A 185 2.42 -10.15 -0.73
N ARG A 186 3.39 -10.19 -1.66
CA ARG A 186 3.99 -11.42 -2.17
C ARG A 186 5.45 -11.22 -2.53
N LEU A 187 6.25 -12.28 -2.41
CA LEU A 187 7.58 -12.36 -3.02
C LEU A 187 7.40 -12.57 -4.54
N VAL A 188 8.09 -11.78 -5.34
CA VAL A 188 8.01 -11.86 -6.80
C VAL A 188 9.28 -12.34 -7.48
N ASP A 189 10.40 -12.43 -6.75
CA ASP A 189 11.69 -12.94 -7.22
C ASP A 189 12.40 -13.79 -6.15
#